data_AF-A0A844GSP2-F1
#
_entry.id   AF-A0A844GSP2-F1
#
_cell.length_a   1.000
_cell.length_b   1.000
_cell.length_c   1.000
_cell.angle_alpha   90.00
_cell.angle_beta   90.00
_cell.angle_gamma   90.00
#
_symmetry.space_group_name_H-M   'P 1'
#
loop_
_entity.id
_entity.type
_entity.pdbx_description
1 polymer ?
#
loop_
_entity_poly.entity_id
_entity_poly.type
_entity_poly.pdbx_seq_one_letter_code
_entity_poly.pdbx_strand_id
1 'polypeptide(L)'
;AFGGCTKLKQVTLPPGLKSISSRAFQSCSSLTEIEIPDSVEEIGDSAFQNCGSLTEVTGGRRLKKIGYEAFEYCRKLESITLSSTIKEFSGSLIFDECDCLKTAGPSSGDYNIKIGFTGNIPDMPFANSELENVVLPEGLTELNTSAFGGCTKLKQVTLPPGLKSISSRAFQSCSSLTEIEIPDSVEEIGDSAFQNCGSLTEVTGGRRLKKIGY
;
A
#
# COMPACT_ATOMS: atom_id res chain seq x y z
N ALA A 1 19.88 9.61 -8.19
CA ALA A 1 21.29 9.91 -7.86
C ALA A 1 22.16 8.64 -7.93
N PHE A 2 21.70 7.54 -7.34
CA PHE A 2 22.29 6.19 -7.39
C PHE A 2 21.45 5.22 -8.24
N GLY A 3 20.61 5.74 -9.14
CA GLY A 3 19.79 4.92 -10.02
C GLY A 3 20.67 4.00 -10.88
N GLY A 4 20.41 2.70 -10.87
CA GLY A 4 21.18 1.70 -11.60
C GLY A 4 22.46 1.25 -10.91
N CYS A 5 22.73 1.65 -9.66
CA CYS A 5 23.86 1.14 -8.89
C CYS A 5 23.60 -0.31 -8.43
N THR A 6 23.57 -1.26 -9.37
CA THR A 6 23.18 -2.67 -9.16
C THR A 6 24.09 -3.46 -8.23
N LYS A 7 25.26 -2.92 -7.85
CA LYS A 7 26.19 -3.50 -6.87
C LYS A 7 26.14 -2.85 -5.49
N LEU A 8 25.39 -1.75 -5.32
CA LEU A 8 25.23 -1.08 -4.03
C LEU A 8 24.46 -2.01 -3.09
N LYS A 9 25.07 -2.42 -1.98
CA LYS A 9 24.47 -3.35 -1.01
C LYS A 9 23.89 -2.64 0.21
N GLN A 10 24.51 -1.54 0.62
CA GLN A 10 24.15 -0.77 1.80
C GLN A 10 24.40 0.70 1.54
N VAL A 11 23.61 1.55 2.19
CA VAL A 11 23.78 3.00 2.19
C VAL A 11 23.38 3.54 3.55
N THR A 12 24.21 4.42 4.11
CA THR A 12 23.86 5.18 5.32
C THR A 12 23.42 6.57 4.90
N LEU A 13 22.18 6.93 5.19
CA LEU A 13 21.64 8.25 4.89
C LEU A 13 21.92 9.23 6.06
N PRO A 14 22.27 10.49 5.78
CA PRO A 14 22.60 11.44 6.84
C PRO A 14 21.35 11.85 7.65
N PRO A 15 21.46 12.05 8.97
CA PRO A 15 20.32 12.34 9.84
C PRO A 15 19.63 13.68 9.56
N GLY A 16 20.26 14.58 8.78
CA GLY A 16 19.67 15.85 8.35
C GLY A 16 18.96 15.81 7.00
N LEU A 17 18.92 14.64 6.33
CA LEU A 17 18.34 14.50 4.99
C LEU A 17 16.85 14.86 4.99
N LYS A 18 16.45 15.80 4.14
CA LYS A 18 15.06 16.29 4.09
C LYS A 18 14.16 15.53 3.13
N SER A 19 14.72 15.02 2.05
CA SER A 19 13.96 14.37 0.98
C SER A 19 14.83 13.36 0.26
N ILE A 20 14.20 12.30 -0.23
CA ILE A 20 14.79 11.37 -1.18
C ILE A 20 14.14 11.66 -2.53
N SER A 21 14.92 12.14 -3.50
CA SER A 21 14.37 12.58 -4.78
C SER A 21 13.93 11.41 -5.67
N SER A 22 13.15 11.73 -6.70
CA SER A 22 12.69 10.73 -7.67
C SER A 22 13.86 9.95 -8.27
N ARG A 23 13.68 8.63 -8.41
CA ARG A 23 14.70 7.68 -8.90
C ARG A 23 16.04 7.75 -8.16
N ALA A 24 16.04 8.15 -6.88
CA ALA A 24 17.26 8.26 -6.09
C ALA A 24 18.06 6.95 -6.05
N PHE A 25 17.40 5.81 -5.85
CA PHE A 25 17.93 4.46 -5.73
C PHE A 25 17.27 3.46 -6.69
N GLN A 26 16.61 3.94 -7.75
CA GLN A 26 15.94 3.09 -8.74
C GLN A 26 16.90 2.00 -9.25
N SER A 27 16.45 0.74 -9.32
CA SER A 27 17.25 -0.39 -9.80
C SER A 27 18.56 -0.63 -9.03
N CYS A 28 18.64 -0.23 -7.75
CA CYS A 28 19.67 -0.70 -6.83
C CYS A 28 19.41 -2.15 -6.42
N SER A 29 19.51 -3.07 -7.38
CA SER A 29 19.06 -4.46 -7.24
C SER A 29 19.85 -5.33 -6.24
N SER A 30 20.92 -4.81 -5.63
CA SER A 30 21.67 -5.48 -4.55
C SER A 30 21.45 -4.85 -3.17
N LEU A 31 20.73 -3.73 -3.08
CA LEU A 31 20.46 -3.06 -1.80
C LEU A 31 19.50 -3.94 -1.00
N THR A 32 19.90 -4.36 0.20
CA THR A 32 19.13 -5.32 1.01
C THR A 32 18.26 -4.65 2.07
N GLU A 33 18.71 -3.54 2.62
CA GLU A 33 18.01 -2.81 3.66
C GLU A 33 18.23 -1.31 3.49
N ILE A 34 17.28 -0.50 3.97
CA ILE A 34 17.50 0.93 4.12
C ILE A 34 16.74 1.49 5.32
N GLU A 35 17.46 2.25 6.15
CA GLU A 35 16.87 3.12 7.17
C GLU A 35 16.68 4.51 6.58
N ILE A 36 15.42 4.94 6.49
CA ILE A 36 15.05 6.30 6.10
C ILE A 36 15.20 7.19 7.33
N PRO A 37 16.05 8.24 7.32
CA PRO A 37 16.20 9.11 8.47
C PRO A 37 14.86 9.76 8.86
N ASP A 38 14.60 9.88 10.15
CA ASP A 38 13.36 10.46 10.67
C ASP A 38 13.12 11.92 10.25
N SER A 39 14.16 12.61 9.76
CA SER A 39 14.09 13.97 9.23
C SER A 39 13.56 14.07 7.80
N VAL A 40 13.47 12.95 7.08
CA VAL A 40 12.94 12.88 5.71
C VAL A 40 11.44 13.13 5.74
N GLU A 41 10.99 14.10 4.94
CA GLU A 41 9.58 14.47 4.83
C GLU A 41 8.95 13.98 3.51
N GLU A 42 9.77 13.62 2.52
CA GLU A 42 9.31 13.18 1.19
C GLU A 42 10.21 12.09 0.58
N ILE A 43 9.58 11.07 0.00
CA ILE A 43 10.18 10.11 -0.94
C ILE A 43 9.55 10.36 -2.30
N GLY A 44 10.37 10.68 -3.30
CA GLY A 44 9.93 10.98 -4.67
C GLY A 44 9.62 9.75 -5.51
N ASP A 45 9.12 10.00 -6.71
CA ASP A 45 8.63 8.95 -7.62
C ASP A 45 9.74 7.95 -8.00
N SER A 46 9.38 6.67 -7.99
CA SER A 46 10.25 5.55 -8.33
C SER A 46 11.58 5.54 -7.55
N ALA A 47 11.63 6.16 -6.36
CA ALA A 47 12.87 6.35 -5.61
C ALA A 47 13.59 5.02 -5.30
N PHE A 48 12.84 3.97 -5.00
CA PHE A 48 13.33 2.61 -4.74
C PHE A 48 12.73 1.57 -5.69
N GLN A 49 12.15 1.99 -6.82
CA GLN A 49 11.59 1.09 -7.82
C GLN A 49 12.66 0.08 -8.27
N ASN A 50 12.28 -1.19 -8.42
CA ASN A 50 13.15 -2.28 -8.87
C ASN A 50 14.37 -2.53 -7.94
N CYS A 51 14.28 -2.19 -6.66
CA CYS A 51 15.21 -2.66 -5.63
C CYS A 51 14.89 -4.11 -5.24
N GLY A 52 15.03 -5.04 -6.19
CA GLY A 52 14.56 -6.43 -6.03
C GLY A 52 15.26 -7.31 -4.98
N SER A 53 16.28 -6.79 -4.29
CA SER A 53 16.89 -7.45 -3.12
C SER A 53 16.52 -6.80 -1.79
N LEU A 54 15.78 -5.70 -1.80
CA LEU A 54 15.40 -4.96 -0.61
C LEU A 54 14.40 -5.79 0.18
N THR A 55 14.78 -6.19 1.39
CA THR A 55 13.96 -7.00 2.30
C THR A 55 13.31 -6.17 3.39
N GLU A 56 13.96 -5.07 3.81
CA GLU A 56 13.45 -4.22 4.89
C GLU A 56 13.63 -2.72 4.62
N VAL A 57 12.60 -1.96 4.95
CA VAL A 57 12.62 -0.49 4.99
C VAL A 57 12.11 -0.02 6.34
N THR A 58 12.90 0.80 7.05
CA THR A 58 12.52 1.34 8.37
C THR A 58 12.70 2.86 8.45
N GLY A 59 12.16 3.47 9.51
CA GLY A 59 12.38 4.88 9.85
C GLY A 59 11.34 5.82 9.23
N GLY A 60 11.78 7.01 8.81
CA GLY A 60 10.95 7.99 8.12
C GLY A 60 9.77 8.49 8.97
N ARG A 61 9.94 8.67 10.29
CA ARG A 61 8.82 9.03 11.18
C ARG A 61 8.11 10.35 10.83
N ARG A 62 8.81 11.29 10.18
CA ARG A 62 8.24 12.58 9.72
C ARG A 62 7.84 12.57 8.25
N LEU A 63 7.82 11.41 7.60
CA LEU A 63 7.43 11.27 6.21
C LEU A 63 5.98 11.74 6.04
N LYS A 64 5.78 12.68 5.12
CA LYS A 64 4.46 13.24 4.79
C LYS A 64 3.97 12.76 3.44
N LYS A 65 4.92 12.44 2.55
CA LYS A 65 4.67 12.16 1.14
C LYS A 65 5.47 10.98 0.60
N ILE A 66 4.79 10.11 -0.14
CA ILE A 66 5.40 9.04 -0.96
C ILE A 66 4.94 9.22 -2.41
N GLY A 67 5.92 9.19 -3.32
CA GLY A 67 5.74 9.32 -4.76
C GLY A 67 5.21 8.08 -5.46
N TYR A 68 4.84 8.27 -6.73
CA TYR A 68 4.40 7.22 -7.65
C TYR A 68 5.45 6.11 -7.76
N GLU A 69 5.05 4.83 -7.75
CA GLU A 69 5.95 3.66 -7.92
C GLU A 69 7.14 3.62 -6.93
N ALA A 70 7.08 4.32 -5.80
CA ALA A 70 8.27 4.53 -4.96
C ALA A 70 8.96 3.22 -4.54
N PHE A 71 8.21 2.14 -4.33
CA PHE A 71 8.72 0.80 -4.00
C PHE A 71 8.23 -0.28 -4.97
N GLU A 72 7.76 0.08 -6.17
CA GLU A 72 7.30 -0.89 -7.17
C GLU A 72 8.42 -1.89 -7.53
N TYR A 73 8.06 -3.16 -7.75
CA TYR A 73 8.99 -4.27 -8.03
C TYR A 73 10.05 -4.52 -6.93
N CYS A 74 9.82 -4.07 -5.69
CA CYS A 74 10.58 -4.53 -4.53
C CYS A 74 10.13 -5.95 -4.13
N ARG A 75 10.34 -6.92 -5.02
CA ARG A 75 9.78 -8.29 -4.93
C ARG A 75 10.19 -9.09 -3.71
N LYS A 76 11.27 -8.71 -3.02
CA LYS A 76 11.75 -9.35 -1.78
C LYS A 76 11.43 -8.56 -0.51
N LEU A 77 10.67 -7.47 -0.61
CA LEU A 77 10.34 -6.63 0.53
C LEU A 77 9.41 -7.41 1.47
N GLU A 78 9.92 -7.79 2.63
CA GLU A 78 9.22 -8.57 3.65
C GLU A 78 8.65 -7.65 4.74
N SER A 79 9.27 -6.49 4.97
CA SER A 79 8.86 -5.56 6.02
C SER A 79 9.08 -4.11 5.59
N ILE A 80 8.04 -3.29 5.75
CA ILE A 80 8.13 -1.84 5.64
C ILE A 80 7.41 -1.17 6.81
N THR A 81 8.19 -0.42 7.59
CA THR A 81 7.69 0.39 8.70
C THR A 81 8.08 1.85 8.47
N LEU A 82 7.09 2.68 8.16
CA LEU A 82 7.25 4.12 7.92
C LEU A 82 6.36 4.93 8.86
N SER A 83 6.26 6.25 8.63
CA SER A 83 5.39 7.12 9.43
C SER A 83 3.94 6.61 9.47
N SER A 84 3.32 6.71 10.65
CA SER A 84 1.88 6.50 10.85
C SER A 84 1.03 7.72 10.48
N THR A 85 1.64 8.81 9.99
CA THR A 85 0.97 10.10 9.77
C THR A 85 1.10 10.59 8.32
N ILE A 86 1.34 9.70 7.37
CA ILE A 86 1.41 10.05 5.95
C ILE A 86 0.02 10.51 5.51
N LYS A 87 -0.06 11.73 4.97
CA LYS A 87 -1.32 12.37 4.54
C LYS A 87 -1.41 12.55 3.04
N GLU A 88 -0.27 12.59 2.36
CA GLU A 88 -0.19 12.89 0.95
C GLU A 88 0.44 11.71 0.22
N PHE A 89 -0.31 11.16 -0.72
CA PHE A 89 0.22 10.18 -1.66
C PHE A 89 0.07 10.80 -3.04
N SER A 90 1.20 11.08 -3.71
CA SER A 90 1.18 11.77 -5.00
C SER A 90 1.11 10.83 -6.19
N GLY A 91 0.92 9.53 -5.96
CA GLY A 91 0.84 8.58 -7.05
C GLY A 91 0.41 7.18 -6.63
N SER A 92 0.02 6.44 -7.66
CA SER A 92 -0.34 5.03 -7.65
C SER A 92 0.86 4.07 -7.61
N LEU A 93 0.58 2.78 -7.45
CA LEU A 93 1.54 1.67 -7.60
C LEU A 93 2.70 1.67 -6.60
N ILE A 94 2.50 2.21 -5.40
CA ILE A 94 3.57 2.35 -4.41
C ILE A 94 4.25 1.01 -4.10
N PHE A 95 3.45 -0.04 -3.91
CA PHE A 95 3.88 -1.42 -3.60
C PHE A 95 3.42 -2.41 -4.67
N ASP A 96 3.22 -1.96 -5.92
CA ASP A 96 2.87 -2.88 -7.00
C ASP A 96 4.02 -3.89 -7.22
N GLU A 97 3.65 -5.15 -7.38
CA GLU A 97 4.59 -6.28 -7.50
C GLU A 97 5.59 -6.41 -6.33
N CYS A 98 5.12 -6.11 -5.11
CA CYS A 98 5.81 -6.46 -3.86
C CYS A 98 5.38 -7.85 -3.37
N ASP A 99 5.90 -8.90 -4.01
CA ASP A 99 5.47 -10.29 -3.85
C ASP A 99 5.66 -10.90 -2.44
N CYS A 100 6.53 -10.31 -1.60
CA CYS A 100 6.79 -10.80 -0.25
C CYS A 100 5.95 -10.12 0.85
N LEU A 101 5.22 -9.04 0.53
CA LEU A 101 4.33 -8.36 1.48
C LEU A 101 3.00 -9.12 1.56
N LYS A 102 2.75 -9.80 2.67
CA LYS A 102 1.56 -10.64 2.88
C LYS A 102 0.50 -9.99 3.74
N THR A 103 0.88 -9.06 4.60
CA THR A 103 -0.06 -8.44 5.53
C THR A 103 0.11 -6.92 5.60
N ALA A 104 -1.01 -6.20 5.68
CA ALA A 104 -1.03 -4.76 5.86
C ALA A 104 -1.94 -4.37 7.01
N GLY A 105 -1.49 -3.45 7.87
CA GLY A 105 -2.29 -3.06 9.02
C GLY A 105 -1.72 -1.93 9.86
N PRO A 106 -2.38 -1.58 10.98
CA PRO A 106 -1.96 -0.52 11.86
C PRO A 106 -0.59 -0.79 12.50
N SER A 107 0.10 0.28 12.88
CA SER A 107 1.44 0.22 13.48
C SER A 107 1.53 -0.55 14.80
N SER A 108 0.41 -0.83 15.46
CA SER A 108 0.35 -1.60 16.71
C SER A 108 0.38 -3.12 16.52
N GLY A 109 0.22 -3.63 15.29
CA GLY A 109 0.21 -5.07 15.02
C GLY A 109 1.46 -5.59 14.31
N ASP A 110 1.50 -6.91 14.12
CA ASP A 110 2.58 -7.58 13.40
C ASP A 110 2.24 -7.78 11.92
N TYR A 111 2.27 -6.66 11.19
CA TYR A 111 2.02 -6.60 9.75
C TYR A 111 3.32 -6.39 8.96
N ASN A 112 3.42 -6.91 7.73
CA ASN A 112 4.54 -6.60 6.83
C ASN A 112 4.55 -5.11 6.48
N ILE A 113 3.37 -4.52 6.27
CA ILE A 113 3.19 -3.10 5.95
C ILE A 113 2.61 -2.40 7.18
N LYS A 114 3.46 -1.63 7.86
CA LYS A 114 3.10 -0.79 9.03
C LYS A 114 3.20 0.68 8.63
N ILE A 115 2.22 1.13 7.84
CA ILE A 115 2.15 2.50 7.34
C ILE A 115 0.79 3.08 7.73
N GLY A 116 0.77 4.31 8.26
CA GLY A 116 -0.48 4.96 8.59
C GLY A 116 -1.09 5.62 7.38
N PHE A 117 -2.10 4.98 6.78
CA PHE A 117 -2.98 5.61 5.81
C PHE A 117 -4.03 6.43 6.57
N THR A 118 -3.63 7.57 7.12
CA THR A 118 -4.58 8.46 7.79
C THR A 118 -5.26 9.34 6.75
N GLY A 119 -6.58 9.19 6.58
CA GLY A 119 -7.39 9.97 5.65
C GLY A 119 -7.81 9.17 4.41
N ASN A 120 -6.91 9.02 3.43
CA ASN A 120 -7.14 8.34 2.16
C ASN A 120 -6.00 7.37 1.84
N ILE A 121 -6.34 6.20 1.29
CA ILE A 121 -5.41 5.30 0.62
C ILE A 121 -5.27 5.82 -0.83
N PRO A 122 -4.07 5.91 -1.44
CA PRO A 122 -3.97 6.33 -2.84
C PRO A 122 -4.63 5.33 -3.80
N ASP A 123 -4.78 5.69 -5.07
CA ASP A 123 -5.19 4.74 -6.10
C ASP A 123 -4.10 3.67 -6.28
N MET A 124 -4.48 2.39 -6.36
CA MET A 124 -3.56 1.27 -6.63
C MET A 124 -2.28 1.18 -5.74
N PRO A 125 -2.30 1.43 -4.41
CA PRO A 125 -1.09 1.33 -3.60
C PRO A 125 -0.54 -0.09 -3.53
N PHE A 126 -1.44 -1.08 -3.60
CA PHE A 126 -1.16 -2.50 -3.44
C PHE A 126 -1.63 -3.31 -4.63
N ALA A 127 -1.73 -2.70 -5.82
CA ALA A 127 -2.12 -3.44 -7.00
C ALA A 127 -1.17 -4.63 -7.22
N ASN A 128 -1.73 -5.76 -7.68
CA ASN A 128 -0.99 -7.00 -7.95
C ASN A 128 -0.10 -7.52 -6.79
N SER A 129 -0.32 -7.05 -5.55
CA SER A 129 0.43 -7.53 -4.38
C SER A 129 -0.06 -8.91 -3.93
N GLU A 130 0.83 -9.70 -3.33
CA GLU A 130 0.52 -11.02 -2.75
C GLU A 130 -0.08 -10.93 -1.33
N LEU A 131 -0.76 -9.82 -1.00
CA LEU A 131 -1.42 -9.61 0.28
C LEU A 131 -2.46 -10.71 0.54
N GLU A 132 -2.42 -11.30 1.74
CA GLU A 132 -3.37 -12.30 2.22
C GLU A 132 -4.38 -11.72 3.21
N ASN A 133 -3.92 -10.85 4.11
CA ASN A 133 -4.74 -10.27 5.18
C ASN A 133 -4.49 -8.77 5.31
N VAL A 134 -5.58 -7.99 5.29
CA VAL A 134 -5.51 -6.52 5.39
C VAL A 134 -6.43 -6.02 6.49
N VAL A 135 -5.91 -5.14 7.34
CA VAL A 135 -6.68 -4.39 8.34
C VAL A 135 -6.53 -2.90 8.04
N LEU A 136 -7.58 -2.28 7.53
CA LEU A 136 -7.54 -0.87 7.19
C LEU A 136 -7.57 0.00 8.46
N PRO A 137 -6.81 1.11 8.50
CA PRO A 137 -6.74 1.95 9.68
C PRO A 137 -8.06 2.70 9.94
N GLU A 138 -8.32 2.97 11.22
CA GLU A 138 -9.41 3.83 11.65
C GLU A 138 -9.31 5.24 11.05
N GLY A 139 -10.45 5.86 10.78
CA GLY A 139 -10.53 7.21 10.22
C GLY A 139 -10.38 7.30 8.69
N LEU A 140 -10.12 6.18 8.00
CA LEU A 140 -10.21 6.11 6.54
C LEU A 140 -11.67 6.30 6.10
N THR A 141 -11.91 7.27 5.20
CA THR A 141 -13.25 7.58 4.71
C THR A 141 -13.53 7.06 3.30
N GLU A 142 -12.49 6.78 2.51
CA GLU A 142 -12.63 6.32 1.14
C GLU A 142 -11.60 5.22 0.86
N LEU A 143 -12.03 4.18 0.14
CA LEU A 143 -11.14 3.19 -0.44
C LEU A 143 -11.03 3.45 -1.95
N ASN A 144 -9.86 3.91 -2.35
CA ASN A 144 -9.58 4.42 -3.69
C ASN A 144 -9.56 3.38 -4.82
N THR A 145 -9.47 3.89 -6.06
CA THR A 145 -9.58 3.07 -7.27
C THR A 145 -8.50 2.00 -7.30
N SER A 146 -8.91 0.75 -7.55
CA SER A 146 -8.01 -0.40 -7.64
C SER A 146 -7.06 -0.58 -6.45
N ALA A 147 -7.42 -0.12 -5.25
CA ALA A 147 -6.53 -0.15 -4.09
C ALA A 147 -5.92 -1.54 -3.78
N PHE A 148 -6.71 -2.59 -3.99
CA PHE A 148 -6.31 -4.00 -3.89
C PHE A 148 -6.56 -4.76 -5.20
N GLY A 149 -6.63 -4.05 -6.32
CA GLY A 149 -6.88 -4.65 -7.63
C GLY A 149 -5.75 -5.61 -7.99
N GLY A 150 -6.10 -6.87 -8.29
CA GLY A 150 -5.13 -7.91 -8.62
C GLY A 150 -4.51 -8.62 -7.41
N CYS A 151 -4.90 -8.31 -6.16
CA CYS A 151 -4.47 -9.07 -4.99
C CYS A 151 -5.10 -10.47 -4.96
N THR A 152 -4.62 -11.38 -5.82
CA THR A 152 -5.24 -12.70 -6.04
C THR A 152 -5.20 -13.62 -4.82
N LYS A 153 -4.30 -13.35 -3.86
CA LYS A 153 -4.15 -14.07 -2.59
C LYS A 153 -4.95 -13.49 -1.43
N LEU A 154 -5.60 -12.34 -1.61
CA LEU A 154 -6.30 -11.64 -0.54
C LEU A 154 -7.50 -12.46 -0.07
N LYS A 155 -7.45 -12.92 1.18
CA LYS A 155 -8.49 -13.79 1.80
C LYS A 155 -9.39 -13.00 2.74
N GLN A 156 -8.81 -12.04 3.47
CA GLN A 156 -9.53 -11.30 4.49
C GLN A 156 -9.17 -9.81 4.45
N VAL A 157 -10.20 -8.98 4.54
CA VAL A 157 -10.09 -7.52 4.63
C VAL A 157 -11.01 -7.02 5.74
N THR A 158 -10.44 -6.35 6.73
CA THR A 158 -11.20 -5.59 7.73
C THR A 158 -11.33 -4.14 7.28
N LEU A 159 -12.55 -3.75 6.93
CA LEU A 159 -12.90 -2.37 6.55
C LEU A 159 -13.20 -1.54 7.81
N PRO A 160 -12.84 -0.24 7.84
CA PRO A 160 -13.04 0.58 9.02
C PRO A 160 -14.49 1.06 9.11
N PRO A 161 -15.06 1.20 10.32
CA PRO A 161 -16.46 1.58 10.52
C PRO A 161 -16.81 2.98 9.97
N GLY A 162 -15.81 3.83 9.71
CA GLY A 162 -15.99 5.17 9.15
C GLY A 162 -16.08 5.24 7.61
N LEU A 163 -15.82 4.13 6.91
CA LEU A 163 -15.71 4.09 5.45
C LEU A 163 -17.00 4.53 4.75
N LYS A 164 -16.90 5.44 3.78
CA LYS A 164 -18.04 6.03 3.05
C LYS A 164 -18.20 5.49 1.65
N SER A 165 -17.10 5.16 0.99
CA SER A 165 -17.11 4.69 -0.39
C SER A 165 -16.05 3.62 -0.63
N ILE A 166 -16.40 2.68 -1.52
CA ILE A 166 -15.48 1.71 -2.11
C ILE A 166 -15.44 2.03 -3.60
N SER A 167 -14.34 2.59 -4.09
CA SER A 167 -14.24 3.10 -5.46
C SER A 167 -14.07 1.98 -6.50
N SER A 168 -14.13 2.35 -7.78
CA SER A 168 -14.10 1.40 -8.88
C SER A 168 -12.89 0.47 -8.81
N ARG A 169 -13.12 -0.82 -9.09
CA ARG A 169 -12.10 -1.89 -9.11
C ARG A 169 -11.32 -2.10 -7.81
N ALA A 170 -11.74 -1.53 -6.67
CA ALA A 170 -11.01 -1.59 -5.40
C ALA A 170 -10.52 -2.99 -5.00
N PHE A 171 -11.31 -4.04 -5.26
CA PHE A 171 -10.98 -5.45 -5.04
C PHE A 171 -11.07 -6.28 -6.33
N GLN A 172 -10.91 -5.65 -7.51
CA GLN A 172 -10.97 -6.36 -8.77
C GLN A 172 -9.97 -7.52 -8.80
N SER A 173 -10.40 -8.71 -9.23
CA SER A 173 -9.58 -9.92 -9.33
C SER A 173 -9.00 -10.41 -8.00
N CYS A 174 -9.56 -10.01 -6.84
CA CYS A 174 -9.28 -10.65 -5.56
C CYS A 174 -9.90 -12.05 -5.49
N SER A 175 -9.34 -13.00 -6.24
CA SER A 175 -9.92 -14.32 -6.48
C SER A 175 -9.95 -15.23 -5.26
N SER A 176 -9.21 -14.92 -4.20
CA SER A 176 -9.19 -15.68 -2.94
C SER A 176 -10.10 -15.10 -1.85
N LEU A 177 -10.73 -13.94 -2.08
CA LEU A 177 -11.59 -13.29 -1.09
C LEU A 177 -12.90 -14.08 -0.99
N THR A 178 -13.22 -14.62 0.18
CA THR A 178 -14.38 -15.51 0.38
C THR A 178 -15.59 -14.81 0.97
N GLU A 179 -15.35 -13.84 1.85
CA GLU A 179 -16.37 -13.06 2.53
C GLU A 179 -15.91 -11.62 2.68
N ILE A 180 -16.87 -10.68 2.73
CA ILE A 180 -16.58 -9.31 3.13
C ILE A 180 -17.75 -8.69 3.89
N GLU A 181 -17.45 -8.04 5.01
CA GLU A 181 -18.38 -7.19 5.73
C GLU A 181 -18.23 -5.76 5.23
N ILE A 182 -19.27 -5.23 4.58
CA ILE A 182 -19.33 -3.83 4.17
C ILE A 182 -19.81 -3.00 5.36
N PRO A 183 -19.03 -2.01 5.84
CA PRO A 183 -19.48 -1.18 6.96
C PRO A 183 -20.82 -0.50 6.65
N ASP A 184 -21.69 -0.39 7.65
CA ASP A 184 -23.00 0.25 7.52
C ASP A 184 -22.90 1.73 7.11
N SER A 185 -21.74 2.35 7.25
CA SER A 185 -21.44 3.72 6.85
C SER A 185 -21.21 3.92 5.35
N VAL A 186 -20.98 2.84 4.59
CA VAL A 186 -20.71 2.89 3.15
C VAL A 186 -21.98 3.27 2.40
N GLU A 187 -21.87 4.29 1.54
CA GLU A 187 -22.97 4.82 0.74
C GLU A 187 -22.84 4.45 -0.76
N GLU A 188 -21.63 4.17 -1.24
CA GLU A 188 -21.36 3.86 -2.66
C GLU A 188 -20.33 2.75 -2.83
N ILE A 189 -20.63 1.82 -3.74
CA ILE A 189 -19.68 0.85 -4.30
C ILE A 189 -19.54 1.17 -5.79
N GLY A 190 -18.31 1.41 -6.26
CA GLY A 190 -17.98 1.81 -7.62
C GLY A 190 -17.98 0.65 -8.62
N ASP A 191 -17.80 0.99 -9.90
CA ASP A 191 -17.85 0.04 -11.01
C ASP A 191 -16.79 -1.05 -10.85
N SER A 192 -17.19 -2.29 -11.05
CA SER A 192 -16.33 -3.47 -11.01
C SER A 192 -15.53 -3.62 -9.71
N ALA A 193 -15.97 -3.01 -8.60
CA ALA A 193 -15.26 -3.03 -7.32
C ALA A 193 -14.89 -4.44 -6.85
N PHE A 194 -15.75 -5.43 -7.11
CA PHE A 194 -15.53 -6.85 -6.79
C PHE A 194 -15.55 -7.75 -8.04
N GLN A 195 -15.27 -7.18 -9.22
CA GLN A 195 -15.23 -7.95 -10.46
C GLN A 195 -14.17 -9.06 -10.37
N ASN A 196 -14.47 -10.26 -10.85
CA ASN A 196 -13.56 -11.42 -10.80
C ASN A 196 -13.14 -11.88 -9.38
N CYS A 197 -13.88 -11.51 -8.33
CA CYS A 197 -13.78 -12.13 -6.99
C CYS A 197 -14.41 -13.54 -6.99
N GLY A 198 -13.81 -14.49 -7.71
CA GLY A 198 -14.43 -15.80 -8.00
C GLY A 198 -14.72 -16.69 -6.79
N SER A 199 -14.11 -16.44 -5.63
CA SER A 199 -14.37 -17.18 -4.39
C SER A 199 -15.32 -16.48 -3.43
N LEU A 200 -15.80 -15.27 -3.75
CA LEU A 200 -16.63 -14.47 -2.84
C LEU A 200 -18.04 -15.06 -2.78
N THR A 201 -18.38 -15.68 -1.66
CA THR A 201 -19.67 -16.34 -1.43
C THR A 201 -20.59 -15.54 -0.50
N GLU A 202 -20.05 -14.62 0.28
CA GLU A 202 -20.82 -13.87 1.27
C GLU A 202 -20.45 -12.38 1.31
N VAL A 203 -21.48 -11.52 1.31
CA VAL A 203 -21.36 -10.07 1.52
C VAL A 203 -22.39 -9.66 2.56
N THR A 204 -21.95 -9.05 3.66
CA THR A 204 -22.82 -8.61 4.76
C THR A 204 -22.71 -7.10 5.01
N GLY A 205 -23.61 -6.55 5.83
CA GLY A 205 -23.60 -5.14 6.21
C GLY A 205 -24.16 -4.19 5.14
N GLY A 206 -23.56 -3.02 4.98
CA GLY A 206 -23.89 -2.06 3.93
C GLY A 206 -25.26 -1.38 4.09
N ARG A 207 -25.75 -1.19 5.32
CA ARG A 207 -27.12 -0.67 5.56
C ARG A 207 -27.42 0.71 4.97
N ARG A 208 -26.40 1.53 4.66
CA ARG A 208 -26.56 2.86 4.04
C ARG A 208 -26.21 2.91 2.56
N LEU A 209 -26.02 1.76 1.90
CA LEU A 209 -25.73 1.72 0.46
C LEU A 209 -26.84 2.38 -0.36
N LYS A 210 -26.44 3.35 -1.20
CA LYS A 210 -27.32 4.09 -2.11
C LYS A 210 -27.06 3.76 -3.56
N LYS A 211 -25.83 3.35 -3.89
CA LYS A 211 -25.38 3.08 -5.26
C LYS A 211 -24.42 1.90 -5.30
N ILE A 212 -24.62 1.03 -6.30
CA ILE A 212 -23.71 -0.04 -6.69
C ILE A 212 -23.42 0.16 -8.18
N GLY A 213 -22.14 0.22 -8.54
CA GLY A 213 -21.65 0.39 -9.91
C GLY A 213 -21.83 -0.86 -10.78
N TYR A 214 -21.46 -0.74 -12.06
CA TYR A 214 -21.55 -1.81 -13.06
C TYR A 214 -20.47 -2.88 -12.94
#